data_AF-A0A2V5LHU4-F1
#
_entry.id   AF-A0A2V5LHU4-F1
#
_cell.length_a   1.000
_cell.length_b   1.000
_cell.length_c   1.000
_cell.angle_alpha   90.00
_cell.angle_beta   90.00
_cell.angle_gamma   90.00
#
_symmetry.space_group_name_H-M   'P 1'
#
loop_
_entity.id
_entity.type
_entity.pdbx_description
1 polymer ?
#
loop_
_entity_poly.entity_id
_entity_poly.type
_entity_poly.pdbx_seq_one_letter_code
_entity_poly.pdbx_strand_id
1 'polypeptide(L)' 'AKYVHTNLIARDWKRLVQFYSEVFGCQPKGPERDLSGNWLDSVNAVPNAHLRGVHLRLPGYGDDGPTLEIFSYDQLIE' A
#
# COMPACT_ATOMS: atom_id res chain seq x y z
N ALA A 1 18.17 -6.13 11.87
CA ALA A 1 16.93 -5.97 11.07
C ALA A 1 16.96 -4.62 10.37
N LYS A 2 16.51 -4.53 9.11
CA LYS A 2 16.41 -3.27 8.34
C LYS A 2 14.94 -2.90 8.19
N TYR A 3 14.59 -1.65 8.43
CA TYR A 3 13.27 -1.14 8.13
C TYR A 3 13.07 -0.98 6.62
N VAL A 4 12.02 -1.58 6.07
CA VAL A 4 11.81 -1.65 4.62
C VAL A 4 10.53 -0.97 4.15
N HIS A 5 9.48 -0.92 4.98
CA HIS A 5 8.25 -0.23 4.63
C HIS A 5 7.37 0.09 5.83
N THR A 6 6.45 1.04 5.61
CA THR A 6 5.24 1.25 6.43
C THR A 6 4.02 0.93 5.58
N ASN A 7 3.00 0.31 6.16
CA ASN A 7 1.71 0.07 5.49
C ASN A 7 0.62 0.97 6.07
N LEU A 8 -0.23 1.54 5.20
CA LEU A 8 -1.42 2.30 5.55
C LEU A 8 -2.64 1.72 4.84
N ILE A 9 -3.69 1.46 5.61
CA ILE A 9 -5.01 1.11 5.07
C ILE A 9 -5.87 2.37 4.98
N ALA A 10 -6.43 2.61 3.80
CA ALA A 10 -7.30 3.75 3.51
C ALA A 10 -8.62 3.27 2.91
N ARG A 11 -9.69 4.07 3.06
CA ARG A 11 -10.95 3.81 2.35
C ARG A 11 -10.85 4.05 0.86
N ASP A 12 -10.11 5.10 0.48
CA ASP A 12 -9.78 5.43 -0.90
C ASP A 12 -8.26 5.56 -1.01
N TRP A 13 -7.61 4.44 -1.36
CA TRP A 13 -6.16 4.39 -1.52
C TRP A 13 -5.67 5.34 -2.61
N LYS A 14 -6.46 5.58 -3.68
CA LYS A 14 -6.06 6.46 -4.79
C LYS A 14 -5.96 7.90 -4.32
N ARG A 15 -6.95 8.36 -3.56
CA ARG A 15 -6.93 9.70 -2.96
C ARG A 15 -5.76 9.88 -2.00
N LEU A 16 -5.44 8.86 -1.19
CA LEU A 16 -4.30 8.95 -0.28
C LEU A 16 -2.95 8.92 -1.03
N VAL A 17 -2.82 8.10 -2.08
CA VAL A 17 -1.66 8.11 -2.98
C VAL A 17 -1.46 9.48 -3.62
N GLN A 18 -2.54 10.08 -4.14
CA GLN A 18 -2.50 11.42 -4.72
C GLN A 18 -1.98 12.43 -3.70
N PHE A 19 -2.53 12.44 -2.49
CA PHE A 19 -2.07 13.33 -1.42
C PHE A 19 -0.58 13.16 -1.12
N TYR A 20 -0.09 11.93 -0.94
CA TYR A 20 1.33 11.69 -0.66
C TYR A 20 2.24 12.05 -1.83
N SER A 21 1.75 11.92 -3.05
CA SER A 21 2.49 12.28 -4.26
C SER A 21 2.57 13.80 -4.42
N GLU A 22 1.47 14.51 -4.22
CA GLU A 22 1.38 15.96 -4.40
C GLU A 22 2.03 16.76 -3.27
N VAL A 23 1.80 16.37 -2.02
CA VAL A 23 2.26 17.13 -0.85
C VAL A 23 3.70 16.78 -0.48
N PHE A 24 4.06 15.51 -0.56
CA PHE A 24 5.37 15.03 -0.13
C PHE A 24 6.29 14.63 -1.30
N GLY A 25 5.82 14.66 -2.55
CA GLY A 25 6.64 14.26 -3.69
C GLY A 25 6.94 12.76 -3.75
N CYS A 26 6.12 11.92 -3.10
CA CYS A 26 6.28 10.48 -3.19
C CYS A 26 5.97 9.98 -4.61
N GLN A 27 6.63 8.92 -5.05
CA GLN A 27 6.47 8.40 -6.41
C GLN A 27 6.08 6.92 -6.41
N PRO A 28 5.13 6.48 -7.26
CA PRO A 28 4.80 5.06 -7.39
C PRO A 28 6.03 4.19 -7.66
N LYS A 29 6.03 2.99 -7.06
CA LYS A 29 7.06 1.95 -7.22
C LYS A 29 6.41 0.66 -7.72
N GLY A 30 6.69 0.32 -8.98
CA GLY A 30 6.13 -0.88 -9.61
C GLY A 30 4.64 -0.71 -9.96
N PRO A 31 3.97 -1.82 -10.33
CA PRO A 31 2.57 -1.77 -10.74
C PRO A 31 1.63 -1.64 -9.53
N GLU A 32 0.40 -1.22 -9.82
CA GLU A 32 -0.71 -1.38 -8.88
C GLU A 32 -0.82 -2.85 -8.44
N ARG A 33 -1.30 -3.02 -7.21
CA ARG A 33 -1.52 -4.31 -6.57
C ARG A 33 -3.02 -4.58 -6.56
N ASP A 34 -3.37 -5.79 -6.95
CA ASP A 34 -4.70 -6.40 -6.84
C ASP A 34 -4.44 -7.79 -6.25
N LEU A 35 -4.65 -7.91 -4.94
CA LEU A 35 -4.22 -9.05 -4.13
C LEU A 35 -5.44 -9.76 -3.56
N SER A 36 -5.55 -11.06 -3.83
CA SER A 36 -6.62 -11.93 -3.33
C SER A 36 -6.14 -13.39 -3.18
N GLY A 37 -6.94 -14.19 -2.48
CA GLY A 37 -6.79 -15.63 -2.34
C GLY A 37 -6.25 -16.10 -0.99
N ASN A 38 -6.29 -17.41 -0.74
CA ASN A 38 -6.06 -18.02 0.57
C ASN A 38 -4.72 -17.66 1.24
N TRP A 39 -3.68 -17.37 0.45
CA TRP A 39 -2.40 -16.95 0.99
C TRP A 39 -2.53 -15.59 1.72
N LEU A 40 -3.35 -14.68 1.18
CA LEU A 40 -3.59 -13.35 1.75
C LEU A 40 -4.36 -13.48 3.06
N ASP A 41 -5.41 -14.30 3.05
CA ASP A 41 -6.21 -14.63 4.24
C ASP A 41 -5.34 -15.20 5.37
N SER A 42 -4.35 -16.03 5.02
CA SER A 42 -3.45 -16.65 6.00
C SER A 42 -2.48 -15.67 6.66
N VAL A 43 -2.16 -14.55 6.00
CA VAL A 43 -1.22 -13.53 6.52
C VAL A 43 -1.91 -12.33 7.13
N ASN A 44 -3.18 -12.08 6.81
CA ASN A 44 -3.95 -10.96 7.37
C ASN A 44 -5.08 -11.39 8.34
N ALA A 45 -5.37 -12.69 8.45
CA ALA A 45 -6.47 -13.26 9.24
C ALA A 45 -7.86 -12.68 8.91
N VAL A 46 -8.05 -12.17 7.69
CA VAL A 46 -9.31 -11.65 7.14
C VAL A 46 -9.75 -12.60 6.03
N PRO A 47 -10.82 -13.39 6.22
CA PRO A 47 -11.30 -14.32 5.20
C PRO A 47 -11.77 -13.63 3.93
N ASN A 48 -11.44 -14.22 2.77
CA ASN A 48 -11.77 -13.72 1.44
C ASN A 48 -11.33 -12.26 1.22
N ALA A 49 -10.18 -11.89 1.76
CA ALA A 49 -9.68 -10.54 1.63
C ALA A 49 -9.35 -10.23 0.17
N HIS A 50 -9.73 -9.03 -0.25
CA HIS A 50 -9.32 -8.47 -1.52
C HIS A 50 -8.80 -7.05 -1.29
N LEU A 51 -7.53 -6.86 -1.61
CA LEU A 51 -6.75 -5.66 -1.33
C LEU A 51 -6.27 -5.03 -2.63
N ARG A 52 -6.47 -3.72 -2.77
CA ARG A 52 -5.96 -2.93 -3.89
C ARG A 52 -5.11 -1.78 -3.41
N GLY A 53 -4.03 -1.47 -4.11
CA GLY A 53 -3.10 -0.44 -3.64
C GLY A 53 -1.82 -0.32 -4.44
N VAL A 54 -0.86 0.42 -3.90
CA VAL A 54 0.45 0.62 -4.53
C VAL A 54 1.51 0.94 -3.48
N HIS A 55 2.77 0.73 -3.85
CA HIS A 55 3.92 1.17 -3.06
C HIS A 55 4.38 2.52 -3.58
N LEU A 56 4.79 3.41 -2.67
CA LEU A 56 5.37 4.71 -2.97
C LEU A 56 6.81 4.75 -2.45
N ARG A 57 7.72 5.28 -3.27
CA ARG A 57 9.08 5.69 -2.87
C ARG A 57 9.00 6.99 -2.11
N LEU A 58 9.72 7.05 -0.99
CA LEU A 58 9.92 8.27 -0.23
C LEU A 58 11.03 9.12 -0.88
N PRO A 59 10.88 10.46 -0.94
CA PRO A 59 11.94 11.34 -1.43
C PRO A 59 13.24 11.17 -0.65
N GLY A 60 14.38 11.26 -1.33
CA GLY A 60 15.71 11.27 -0.70
C GLY A 60 16.33 9.91 -0.39
N TYR A 61 15.63 8.79 -0.62
CA TYR A 61 16.15 7.44 -0.33
C TYR A 61 16.57 6.60 -1.55
N GLY A 62 16.41 7.14 -2.77
CA GLY A 62 16.70 6.41 -4.00
C GLY A 62 15.76 5.21 -4.25
N ASP A 63 16.13 4.33 -5.17
CA ASP A 63 15.26 3.23 -5.62
C ASP A 63 15.16 2.08 -4.59
N ASP A 64 16.21 1.87 -3.80
CA ASP A 64 16.29 0.83 -2.75
C ASP A 64 15.92 1.34 -1.35
N GLY A 65 15.34 2.55 -1.31
CA GLY A 65 14.80 3.17 -0.11
C GLY A 65 13.59 2.42 0.47
N PRO A 66 13.22 2.73 1.73
CA PRO A 66 11.98 2.23 2.30
C PRO A 66 10.77 2.76 1.53
N THR A 67 9.69 1.99 1.52
CA THR A 67 8.45 2.36 0.81
C THR A 67 7.30 2.65 1.76
N LEU A 68 6.38 3.49 1.31
CA LEU A 68 5.05 3.60 1.89
C LEU A 68 4.09 2.74 1.07
N GLU A 69 3.48 1.74 1.69
CA GLU A 69 2.45 0.94 1.06
C GLU A 69 1.08 1.52 1.41
N ILE A 70 0.23 1.74 0.41
CA ILE A 70 -1.12 2.24 0.61
C ILE A 70 -2.09 1.27 -0.02
N PHE A 71 -2.99 0.69 0.78
CA PHE A 71 -4.00 -0.25 0.33
C PHE A 71 -5.41 0.12 0.79
N SER A 72 -6.41 -0.41 0.11
CA SER A 72 -7.82 -0.47 0.52
C SER A 72 -8.31 -1.90 0.44
N TYR A 73 -9.14 -2.30 1.41
CA TYR A 73 -9.98 -3.48 1.28
C TYR A 73 -11.22 -3.14 0.46
N ASP A 74 -11.65 -4.06 -0.40
CA ASP A 74 -12.91 -3.90 -1.14
C ASP A 74 -14.13 -3.90 -0.21
N GLN A 75 -14.09 -4.71 0.86
CA GLN A 75 -15.08 -4.68 1.94
C GLN A 75 -14.48 -4.05 3.19
N LEU A 76 -15.01 -2.89 3.56
CA LEU A 76 -14.82 -2.30 4.86
C LEU A 76 -15.99 -2.73 5.74
N ILE A 77 -15.70 -3.39 6.86
CA ILE A 77 -16.70 -3.60 7.91
C ILE A 77 -16.77 -2.29 8.69
N GLU A 78 -17.95 -1.64 8.69
CA GLU A 78 -18.23 -0.46 9.52
C GLU A 78 -18.54 -0.84 10.97
#